data_AF-A0A6P5ZRZ0-F1
#
_entry.id   AF-A0A6P5ZRZ0-F1
#
_cell.length_a   1.000
_cell.length_b   1.000
_cell.length_c   1.000
_cell.angle_alpha   90.00
_cell.angle_beta   90.00
_cell.angle_gamma   90.00
#
_symmetry.space_group_name_H-M   'P 1'
#
loop_
_entity.id
_entity.type
_entity.pdbx_description
1 polymer ?
#
loop_
_entity_poly.entity_id
_entity_poly.type
_entity_poly.pdbx_seq_one_letter_code
_entity_poly.pdbx_strand_id
1 'polypeptide(L)'
;MKPGPGQAIFTAECSHSFHFQCITSNVKHGNQICPVCRAKWKEIPFQSSTSDLPNGRYRINPADWPGDDAWMTVVRGIPSPRLDSTRQISSLFHASEPGTFDDDEVLDQQHETTEENVLAKDSTKKNSIGAIEVKMYPEVSAVPKATCHNNFAILIHLKAPHTSGGQNARNQTIFPSTTQNSRAPVDLVTVLDVSGSMAGTKLALLKRAMGFVIQHLGPSDRLSIIAFSSTARRLFPLRQMTETGRQEALQAVNSLTSNGGTNIAEGLRKGAKVIVDRKWKNPVGSIILLSDGQDTYTFTSPNGAHFRADYKSLLPISIDHNGGAGHRIPVHTFGFGADHDAASMHSISEISGGTFSFIEAEGVIQDAFAQCIGGLLSVVVQEASVKVECAHSNLLINSVKAGSYRTSMMADAKTGFIDVGDLYAEEERDFLVTVNVPVDESCDEMSLLKVRCIYRDAISKEMVSLEEADEVKILRPTIIGQPVVSMEVDRQRSRLRVAEAMAEARAAAERRDLTSAVSLLESCRRALSETICARAGDRLCVALCAELKEMQERMANRRVYESSGRAYVLSGLSSHSWQRATARGDSTNSTSLVQAYQTPTMTDMVTRSQTMFFGNPPQRKLRQAQSFPGRPKPR
;
A
#
# COMPACT_ATOMS: atom_id res chain seq x y z
N MET A 1 30.17 29.41 28.03
CA MET A 1 30.27 28.40 26.95
C MET A 1 28.87 28.12 26.45
N LYS A 2 28.53 28.57 25.25
CA LYS A 2 27.19 28.41 24.67
C LYS A 2 27.03 26.98 24.10
N PRO A 3 25.89 26.31 24.31
CA PRO A 3 25.62 25.00 23.73
C PRO A 3 25.38 25.17 22.23
N GLY A 4 26.26 24.56 21.42
CA GLY A 4 26.14 24.52 19.96
C GLY A 4 25.25 23.36 19.49
N PRO A 5 24.68 23.47 18.28
CA PRO A 5 23.66 22.57 17.73
C PRO A 5 24.20 21.15 17.52
N GLY A 6 23.35 20.13 17.66
CA GLY A 6 23.68 18.71 17.54
C GLY A 6 24.27 18.34 16.18
N GLN A 7 25.59 18.40 16.07
CA GLN A 7 26.34 17.89 14.93
C GLN A 7 26.63 16.40 15.12
N ALA A 8 26.40 15.61 14.07
CA ALA A 8 26.69 14.17 14.08
C ALA A 8 28.17 13.91 14.44
N ILE A 9 28.38 12.99 15.37
CA ILE A 9 29.70 12.58 15.84
C ILE A 9 30.05 11.26 15.15
N PHE A 10 31.20 11.21 14.47
CA PHE A 10 31.78 9.99 13.96
C PHE A 10 32.81 9.46 14.97
N THR A 11 32.64 8.23 15.43
CA THR A 11 33.64 7.54 16.26
C THR A 11 34.39 6.54 15.39
N ALA A 12 35.69 6.76 15.21
CA ALA A 12 36.54 5.90 14.40
C ALA A 12 36.85 4.55 15.11
N GLU A 13 37.35 3.56 14.37
CA GLU A 13 37.82 2.26 14.91
C GLU A 13 38.82 2.42 16.08
N CYS A 14 39.64 3.46 16.03
CA CYS A 14 40.59 3.82 17.08
C CYS A 14 39.97 4.52 18.31
N SER A 15 38.63 4.52 18.43
CA SER A 15 37.84 5.13 19.52
C SER A 15 37.96 6.65 19.69
N HIS A 16 38.60 7.36 18.75
CA HIS A 16 38.58 8.82 18.70
C HIS A 16 37.30 9.32 18.00
N SER A 17 36.72 10.38 18.54
CA SER A 17 35.48 10.97 18.03
C SER A 17 35.73 12.32 17.35
N PHE A 18 35.09 12.53 16.21
CA PHE A 18 35.24 13.73 15.38
C PHE A 18 33.86 14.25 14.96
N HIS A 19 33.74 15.56 14.72
CA HIS A 19 32.59 16.08 13.99
C HIS A 19 32.58 15.49 12.57
N PHE A 20 31.44 14.96 12.14
CA PHE A 20 31.31 14.26 10.86
C PHE A 20 31.82 15.11 9.68
N GLN A 21 31.45 16.39 9.63
CA GLN A 21 31.88 17.33 8.58
C GLN A 21 33.41 17.48 8.49
N CYS A 22 34.07 17.58 9.65
CA CYS A 22 35.52 17.75 9.73
C CYS A 22 36.24 16.52 9.19
N ILE A 23 35.73 15.33 9.52
CA ILE A 23 36.40 14.11 9.11
C ILE A 23 36.12 13.73 7.66
N THR A 24 34.91 13.96 7.16
CA THR A 24 34.61 13.80 5.73
C THR A 24 35.48 14.71 4.88
N SER A 25 35.74 15.94 5.32
CA SER A 25 36.68 16.84 4.62
C SER A 25 38.12 16.29 4.63
N ASN A 26 38.59 15.72 5.74
CA ASN A 26 39.94 15.16 5.81
C ASN A 26 40.11 13.92 4.89
N VAL A 27 39.11 13.04 4.87
CA VAL A 27 39.07 11.87 3.98
C VAL A 27 39.00 12.27 2.51
N LYS A 28 38.27 13.35 2.16
CA LYS A 28 38.23 13.90 0.79
C LYS A 28 39.60 14.33 0.25
N HIS A 29 40.54 14.71 1.13
CA HIS A 29 41.90 15.10 0.74
C HIS A 29 42.88 13.90 0.72
N GLY A 30 42.38 12.66 0.77
CA GLY A 30 43.18 11.43 0.62
C GLY A 30 43.78 10.89 1.91
N ASN A 31 43.48 11.49 3.08
CA ASN A 31 44.01 11.04 4.36
C ASN A 31 43.13 9.92 4.96
N GLN A 32 43.62 8.68 4.93
CA GLN A 32 42.97 7.50 5.51
C GLN A 32 43.55 7.09 6.87
N ILE A 33 44.14 8.05 7.60
CA ILE A 33 44.72 7.84 8.92
C ILE A 33 44.06 8.74 9.95
N CYS A 34 43.91 8.23 11.17
CA CYS A 34 43.44 9.02 12.29
C CYS A 34 44.35 10.24 12.52
N PRO A 35 43.81 11.48 12.54
CA PRO A 35 44.63 12.67 12.78
C PRO A 35 45.26 12.70 14.18
N VAL A 36 44.70 11.95 15.14
CA VAL A 36 45.19 11.92 16.53
C VAL A 36 46.24 10.85 16.76
N CYS A 37 45.95 9.59 16.36
CA CYS A 37 46.82 8.45 16.66
C CYS A 37 47.49 7.80 15.43
N ARG A 38 47.23 8.32 14.22
CA ARG A 38 47.75 7.81 12.94
C ARG A 38 47.40 6.36 12.58
N ALA A 39 46.46 5.74 13.30
CA ALA A 39 45.92 4.43 12.92
C ALA A 39 45.25 4.51 11.53
N LYS A 40 45.56 3.56 10.64
CA LYS A 40 44.91 3.43 9.32
C LYS A 40 43.47 2.95 9.50
N TRP A 41 42.52 3.58 8.81
CA TRP A 41 41.11 3.20 8.85
C TRP A 41 40.79 2.23 7.72
N LYS A 42 40.03 1.16 8.02
CA LYS A 42 39.58 0.19 7.02
C LYS A 42 38.21 0.56 6.49
N GLU A 43 37.37 1.14 7.33
CA GLU A 43 36.08 1.71 6.94
C GLU A 43 36.12 3.24 7.02
N ILE A 44 35.86 3.92 5.89
CA ILE A 44 35.75 5.38 5.81
C ILE A 44 34.29 5.79 5.54
N PRO A 45 33.81 6.90 6.13
CA PRO A 45 32.47 7.39 5.85
C PRO A 45 32.37 7.93 4.41
N PHE A 46 31.69 7.14 3.55
CA PHE A 46 31.17 7.38 2.19
C PHE A 46 32.05 8.16 1.18
N GLN A 47 32.45 7.46 0.12
CA GLN A 47 32.71 7.98 -1.22
C GLN A 47 31.66 7.40 -2.19
N SER A 48 30.69 8.21 -2.60
CA SER A 48 29.93 7.99 -3.84
C SER A 48 30.81 8.42 -5.01
N SER A 49 31.30 7.47 -5.79
CA SER A 49 32.16 7.72 -6.95
C SER A 49 31.35 8.23 -8.14
N THR A 50 31.42 9.53 -8.36
CA THR A 50 31.36 10.15 -9.70
C THR A 50 32.78 10.27 -10.24
N SER A 51 33.10 9.64 -11.36
CA SER A 51 34.21 10.08 -12.22
C SER A 51 34.11 9.48 -13.62
N ASP A 52 33.79 10.33 -14.59
CA ASP A 52 34.30 10.25 -15.96
C ASP A 52 35.84 10.26 -15.97
N LEU A 53 36.47 9.52 -16.90
CA LEU A 53 37.56 9.93 -17.82
C LEU A 53 38.22 8.69 -18.51
N PRO A 54 38.96 8.86 -19.63
CA PRO A 54 38.67 8.17 -20.90
C PRO A 54 39.74 7.16 -21.36
N ASN A 55 39.37 6.39 -22.39
CA ASN A 55 40.18 5.70 -23.40
C ASN A 55 41.56 5.11 -23.02
N GLY A 56 41.63 3.78 -23.04
CA GLY A 56 42.89 3.03 -23.19
C GLY A 56 42.61 1.55 -23.48
N ARG A 57 42.74 1.15 -24.75
CA ARG A 57 42.66 -0.24 -25.24
C ARG A 57 43.64 -1.14 -24.49
N TYR A 58 43.25 -2.36 -24.10
CA TYR A 58 44.01 -3.61 -24.34
C TYR A 58 43.10 -4.83 -24.15
N ARG A 59 43.13 -5.77 -25.10
CA ARG A 59 42.58 -7.14 -25.02
C ARG A 59 43.54 -8.02 -24.21
N ILE A 60 43.03 -9.08 -23.55
CA ILE A 60 43.56 -10.47 -23.57
C ILE A 60 42.59 -11.41 -22.80
N ASN A 61 42.45 -12.63 -23.33
CA ASN A 61 41.65 -13.76 -22.87
C ASN A 61 42.24 -14.51 -21.63
N PRO A 62 41.48 -15.43 -21.01
CA PRO A 62 41.82 -16.07 -19.74
C PRO A 62 42.52 -17.44 -19.90
N ALA A 63 43.53 -17.74 -19.06
CA ALA A 63 43.92 -19.10 -18.64
C ALA A 63 45.00 -19.10 -17.51
N ASP A 64 44.77 -19.96 -16.51
CA ASP A 64 45.68 -20.75 -15.65
C ASP A 64 46.58 -20.19 -14.51
N TRP A 65 46.15 -20.49 -13.25
CA TRP A 65 46.79 -21.13 -12.06
C TRP A 65 48.21 -20.73 -11.55
N PRO A 66 48.67 -21.03 -10.28
CA PRO A 66 48.10 -21.81 -9.15
C PRO A 66 48.22 -21.24 -7.70
N GLY A 67 47.52 -21.90 -6.75
CA GLY A 67 47.78 -22.17 -5.30
C GLY A 67 48.55 -21.20 -4.37
N ASP A 68 47.99 -20.90 -3.18
CA ASP A 68 48.30 -21.65 -1.94
C ASP A 68 47.49 -21.17 -0.72
N ASP A 69 47.29 -22.09 0.22
CA ASP A 69 46.49 -22.04 1.45
C ASP A 69 47.02 -21.09 2.55
N ALA A 70 46.11 -20.52 3.36
CA ALA A 70 46.22 -20.45 4.84
C ALA A 70 45.08 -19.62 5.49
N TRP A 71 44.00 -20.28 5.94
CA TRP A 71 43.32 -19.99 7.23
C TRP A 71 42.16 -20.98 7.52
N MET A 72 42.46 -22.28 7.54
CA MET A 72 41.63 -23.25 8.26
C MET A 72 42.51 -23.89 9.33
N THR A 73 42.09 -23.73 10.59
CA THR A 73 42.36 -24.54 11.79
C THR A 73 42.65 -23.64 12.98
N VAL A 74 41.66 -23.45 13.86
CA VAL A 74 41.72 -23.67 15.32
C VAL A 74 40.32 -23.33 15.86
N VAL A 75 39.52 -24.33 16.25
CA VAL A 75 38.90 -24.43 17.59
C VAL A 75 38.56 -25.90 17.82
N ARG A 76 39.22 -26.51 18.82
CA ARG A 76 38.90 -27.84 19.39
C ARG A 76 37.66 -27.75 20.29
N GLY A 77 36.98 -28.89 20.41
CA GLY A 77 35.63 -29.03 20.95
C GLY A 77 35.46 -28.96 22.47
N ILE A 78 34.18 -28.88 22.84
CA ILE A 78 33.60 -29.08 24.18
C ILE A 78 32.28 -29.86 23.99
N PRO A 79 31.90 -30.80 24.89
CA PRO A 79 30.91 -31.84 24.60
C PRO A 79 29.45 -31.42 24.78
N SER A 80 28.58 -32.09 24.04
CA SER A 80 27.12 -31.94 24.00
C SER A 80 26.41 -32.42 25.27
N PRO A 81 25.34 -31.75 25.73
CA PRO A 81 24.29 -32.37 26.52
C PRO A 81 23.11 -32.81 25.61
N ARG A 82 22.91 -34.12 25.59
CA ARG A 82 21.70 -34.92 25.35
C ARG A 82 20.53 -34.33 24.53
N LEU A 83 20.34 -34.96 23.37
CA LEU A 83 19.12 -35.09 22.56
C LEU A 83 17.89 -35.44 23.42
N ASP A 84 16.81 -34.66 23.27
CA ASP A 84 15.43 -35.13 23.08
C ASP A 84 14.45 -33.93 23.09
N SER A 85 14.29 -33.27 21.92
CA SER A 85 13.16 -32.35 21.61
C SER A 85 13.15 -31.88 20.14
N THR A 86 14.22 -32.11 19.38
CA THR A 86 14.34 -31.65 17.98
C THR A 86 13.62 -32.52 16.95
N ARG A 87 13.06 -33.68 17.33
CA ARG A 87 12.35 -34.56 16.38
C ARG A 87 10.92 -34.12 16.03
N GLN A 88 10.28 -33.25 16.82
CA GLN A 88 8.91 -32.78 16.50
C GLN A 88 8.89 -31.53 15.60
N ILE A 89 9.88 -30.64 15.69
CA ILE A 89 9.82 -29.32 15.05
C ILE A 89 10.15 -29.38 13.55
N SER A 90 11.03 -30.29 13.12
CA SER A 90 11.33 -30.48 11.69
C SER A 90 10.16 -31.04 10.88
N SER A 91 9.12 -31.58 11.53
CA SER A 91 7.97 -32.20 10.86
C SER A 91 6.88 -31.21 10.42
N LEU A 92 6.80 -30.02 11.04
CA LEU A 92 5.75 -29.04 10.75
C LEU A 92 5.98 -28.27 9.44
N PHE A 93 7.23 -28.09 9.01
CA PHE A 93 7.57 -27.36 7.79
C PHE A 93 7.78 -28.28 6.55
N HIS A 94 7.55 -29.59 6.72
CA HIS A 94 7.75 -30.59 5.67
C HIS A 94 6.61 -31.62 5.59
N ALA A 95 5.43 -31.29 6.11
CA ALA A 95 4.22 -32.07 5.88
C ALA A 95 3.77 -31.94 4.41
N SER A 96 3.31 -33.03 3.80
CA SER A 96 2.64 -33.00 2.51
C SER A 96 1.42 -32.08 2.59
N GLU A 97 1.34 -31.10 1.68
CA GLU A 97 0.23 -30.14 1.67
C GLU A 97 -1.12 -30.87 1.48
N PRO A 98 -2.15 -30.55 2.28
CA PRO A 98 -3.46 -31.15 2.11
C PRO A 98 -4.10 -30.68 0.79
N GLY A 99 -4.94 -31.55 0.19
CA GLY A 99 -5.64 -31.23 -1.07
C GLY A 99 -6.66 -30.09 -0.95
N THR A 100 -7.12 -29.82 0.27
CA THR A 100 -8.06 -28.75 0.64
C THR A 100 -7.46 -27.97 1.81
N PHE A 101 -7.59 -26.64 1.81
CA PHE A 101 -7.05 -25.78 2.88
C PHE A 101 -8.13 -25.37 3.89
N ASP A 102 -8.75 -26.37 4.52
CA ASP A 102 -9.83 -26.24 5.49
C ASP A 102 -9.38 -26.55 6.92
N ASP A 103 -8.07 -26.47 7.18
CA ASP A 103 -7.41 -26.70 8.46
C ASP A 103 -7.29 -25.43 9.32
N ASP A 104 -8.19 -24.46 9.09
CA ASP A 104 -8.23 -23.19 9.80
C ASP A 104 -8.86 -23.32 11.21
N GLU A 105 -8.35 -22.49 12.13
CA GLU A 105 -8.82 -22.44 13.52
C GLU A 105 -10.27 -21.93 13.60
N VAL A 106 -11.04 -22.51 14.53
CA VAL A 106 -12.41 -22.06 14.82
C VAL A 106 -12.37 -20.63 15.33
N LEU A 107 -13.14 -19.74 14.70
CA LEU A 107 -13.35 -18.40 15.25
C LEU A 107 -14.33 -18.52 16.42
N ASP A 108 -13.96 -17.98 17.60
CA ASP A 108 -14.89 -17.81 18.71
C ASP A 108 -16.06 -16.96 18.22
N GLN A 109 -17.16 -17.62 17.81
CA GLN A 109 -18.45 -16.99 17.77
C GLN A 109 -18.74 -16.65 19.22
N GLN A 110 -18.69 -15.37 19.58
CA GLN A 110 -19.24 -14.94 20.86
C GLN A 110 -20.64 -15.53 20.97
N HIS A 111 -20.80 -16.46 21.91
CA HIS A 111 -22.04 -17.15 22.18
C HIS A 111 -23.16 -16.10 22.32
N GLU A 112 -24.10 -16.09 21.38
CA GLU A 112 -25.45 -15.60 21.61
C GLU A 112 -26.03 -16.44 22.74
N THR A 113 -25.84 -15.99 23.98
CA THR A 113 -26.61 -16.51 25.11
C THR A 113 -27.96 -15.83 25.05
N THR A 114 -28.92 -16.57 24.53
CA THR A 114 -30.35 -16.27 24.66
C THR A 114 -30.70 -16.44 26.14
N GLU A 115 -30.44 -15.42 26.96
CA GLU A 115 -31.07 -15.31 28.27
C GLU A 115 -32.13 -14.22 28.19
N GLU A 116 -33.39 -14.67 28.19
CA GLU A 116 -34.56 -13.86 28.46
C GLU A 116 -34.35 -13.12 29.79
N ASN A 117 -34.10 -11.81 29.73
CA ASN A 117 -34.31 -10.92 30.87
C ASN A 117 -35.21 -9.76 30.45
N VAL A 118 -36.44 -9.88 30.93
CA VAL A 118 -37.49 -8.87 30.90
C VAL A 118 -37.14 -7.73 31.86
N LEU A 119 -37.37 -6.49 31.42
CA LEU A 119 -37.35 -5.20 32.15
C LEU A 119 -35.98 -4.54 32.44
N ALA A 120 -35.61 -3.58 31.59
CA ALA A 120 -35.64 -2.14 31.94
C ALA A 120 -35.32 -1.28 30.72
N LYS A 121 -36.24 -0.38 30.35
CA LYS A 121 -35.96 0.75 29.46
C LYS A 121 -34.97 1.66 30.16
N ASP A 122 -33.69 1.59 29.78
CA ASP A 122 -32.80 2.72 29.98
C ASP A 122 -31.79 2.82 28.84
N SER A 123 -31.57 4.05 28.39
CA SER A 123 -30.88 4.42 27.16
C SER A 123 -29.44 3.93 27.13
N THR A 124 -29.18 2.82 26.44
CA THR A 124 -27.84 2.38 26.10
C THR A 124 -27.38 3.12 24.84
N LYS A 125 -26.47 4.08 25.04
CA LYS A 125 -25.59 4.57 23.96
C LYS A 125 -24.81 3.38 23.40
N LYS A 126 -25.34 2.72 22.37
CA LYS A 126 -24.53 1.85 21.51
C LYS A 126 -23.38 2.71 20.99
N ASN A 127 -22.15 2.22 21.05
CA ASN A 127 -21.00 2.82 20.38
C ASN A 127 -21.21 2.70 18.86
N SER A 128 -22.13 3.49 18.32
CA SER A 128 -22.33 3.60 16.88
C SER A 128 -21.13 4.35 16.33
N ILE A 129 -20.27 3.62 15.62
CA ILE A 129 -19.41 4.24 14.60
C ILE A 129 -20.32 5.11 13.74
N GLY A 130 -19.87 6.32 13.39
CA GLY A 130 -20.67 7.24 12.57
C GLY A 130 -21.15 6.59 11.27
N ALA A 131 -22.18 7.14 10.64
CA ALA A 131 -22.56 6.70 9.30
C ALA A 131 -21.58 7.24 8.24
N ILE A 132 -21.55 6.64 7.05
CA ILE A 132 -20.87 7.24 5.89
C ILE A 132 -21.45 8.64 5.64
N GLU A 133 -20.59 9.62 5.52
CA GLU A 133 -20.97 10.97 5.12
C GLU A 133 -21.03 11.05 3.59
N VAL A 134 -22.17 11.51 3.07
CA VAL A 134 -22.38 11.73 1.63
C VAL A 134 -22.62 13.22 1.40
N LYS A 135 -21.72 13.87 0.67
CA LYS A 135 -21.82 15.27 0.27
C LYS A 135 -21.89 15.36 -1.25
N MET A 136 -22.59 16.38 -1.73
CA MET A 136 -22.74 16.58 -3.17
C MET A 136 -22.55 18.05 -3.55
N TYR A 137 -21.87 18.27 -4.67
CA TYR A 137 -21.50 19.61 -5.12
C TYR A 137 -21.85 19.78 -6.59
N PRO A 138 -22.75 20.71 -6.95
CA PRO A 138 -22.96 21.08 -8.34
C PRO A 138 -21.78 21.90 -8.85
N GLU A 139 -21.46 21.79 -10.14
CA GLU A 139 -20.38 22.57 -10.77
C GLU A 139 -20.57 24.08 -10.60
N VAL A 140 -21.81 24.55 -10.73
CA VAL A 140 -22.22 25.93 -10.45
C VAL A 140 -23.54 25.91 -9.70
N SER A 141 -23.78 26.89 -8.83
CA SER A 141 -25.00 26.95 -8.02
C SER A 141 -26.23 27.41 -8.80
N ALA A 142 -26.08 27.96 -10.01
CA ALA A 142 -27.18 28.50 -10.80
C ALA A 142 -26.95 28.34 -12.31
N VAL A 143 -28.02 28.02 -13.05
CA VAL A 143 -28.02 27.91 -14.53
C VAL A 143 -29.25 28.65 -15.07
N PRO A 144 -29.14 29.50 -16.12
CA PRO A 144 -30.28 30.29 -16.58
C PRO A 144 -31.42 29.41 -17.11
N LYS A 145 -32.66 29.77 -16.76
CA LYS A 145 -33.84 28.97 -17.11
C LYS A 145 -34.13 28.83 -18.60
N ALA A 146 -33.76 29.86 -19.38
CA ALA A 146 -33.92 29.91 -20.83
C ALA A 146 -32.81 29.15 -21.60
N THR A 147 -31.86 28.53 -20.91
CA THR A 147 -30.73 27.84 -21.53
C THR A 147 -30.62 26.39 -21.07
N CYS A 148 -30.24 25.50 -21.99
CA CYS A 148 -29.77 24.17 -21.61
C CYS A 148 -28.29 24.23 -21.23
N HIS A 149 -27.87 23.33 -20.35
CA HIS A 149 -26.46 23.14 -20.00
C HIS A 149 -26.12 21.66 -20.12
N ASN A 150 -25.35 21.33 -21.15
CA ASN A 150 -24.97 19.95 -21.43
C ASN A 150 -23.76 19.55 -20.59
N ASN A 151 -23.69 18.28 -20.19
CA ASN A 151 -22.59 17.73 -19.37
C ASN A 151 -22.34 18.50 -18.06
N PHE A 152 -23.41 19.02 -17.46
CA PHE A 152 -23.36 19.65 -16.14
C PHE A 152 -22.85 18.65 -15.13
N ALA A 153 -21.75 18.98 -14.44
CA ALA A 153 -21.13 18.03 -13.52
C ALA A 153 -21.64 18.21 -12.08
N ILE A 154 -21.81 17.08 -11.41
CA ILE A 154 -22.16 16.98 -10.00
C ILE A 154 -21.16 16.03 -9.36
N LEU A 155 -20.43 16.50 -8.36
CA LEU A 155 -19.53 15.69 -7.56
C LEU A 155 -20.33 15.01 -6.45
N ILE A 156 -20.11 13.71 -6.27
CA ILE A 156 -20.54 12.93 -5.11
C ILE A 156 -19.28 12.62 -4.31
N HIS A 157 -19.20 13.15 -3.10
CA HIS A 157 -18.11 12.93 -2.14
C HIS A 157 -18.62 11.99 -1.04
N LEU A 158 -17.96 10.86 -0.88
CA LEU A 158 -18.16 9.94 0.23
C LEU A 158 -17.01 10.06 1.21
N LYS A 159 -17.32 10.03 2.50
CA LYS A 159 -16.32 9.91 3.56
C LYS A 159 -16.73 8.85 4.57
N ALA A 160 -15.87 7.86 4.75
CA ALA A 160 -16.07 6.82 5.73
C ALA A 160 -15.97 7.37 7.16
N PRO A 161 -16.71 6.79 8.11
CA PRO A 161 -16.68 7.23 9.49
C PRO A 161 -15.31 6.99 10.14
N HIS A 162 -15.06 7.72 11.22
CA HIS A 162 -13.89 7.51 12.05
C HIS A 162 -14.07 6.26 12.92
N THR A 163 -12.97 5.55 13.20
CA THR A 163 -12.99 4.52 14.25
C THR A 163 -13.02 5.25 15.59
N SER A 164 -14.06 5.05 16.40
CA SER A 164 -14.12 5.61 17.75
C SER A 164 -13.14 4.87 18.67
N GLY A 165 -11.84 5.13 18.52
CA GLY A 165 -10.87 4.94 19.59
C GLY A 165 -11.10 6.07 20.59
N GLY A 166 -11.64 5.75 21.77
CA GLY A 166 -12.17 6.72 22.73
C GLY A 166 -11.30 7.96 22.95
N GLN A 167 -11.62 9.05 22.27
CA GLN A 167 -11.29 10.40 22.71
C GLN A 167 -12.54 11.02 23.31
N ASN A 168 -12.91 10.54 24.49
CA ASN A 168 -13.67 11.39 25.39
C ASN A 168 -12.74 12.52 25.84
N ALA A 169 -13.19 13.74 25.54
CA ALA A 169 -13.02 14.96 26.30
C ALA A 169 -11.81 15.06 27.24
N ARG A 170 -11.01 16.10 26.99
CA ARG A 170 -10.20 16.80 28.01
C ARG A 170 -10.81 16.63 29.41
N ASN A 171 -10.07 15.90 30.26
CA ASN A 171 -10.22 15.67 31.71
C ASN A 171 -10.53 14.22 32.07
N GLN A 172 -9.49 13.41 32.36
CA GLN A 172 -9.27 12.74 33.66
C GLN A 172 -8.22 11.60 33.56
N THR A 173 -7.20 11.74 34.41
CA THR A 173 -6.41 10.73 35.16
C THR A 173 -5.89 9.44 34.52
N ILE A 174 -4.58 9.29 34.70
CA ILE A 174 -3.66 8.17 34.42
C ILE A 174 -4.16 6.83 34.99
N PHE A 175 -4.65 5.93 34.13
CA PHE A 175 -4.55 4.47 34.26
C PHE A 175 -4.59 3.85 32.84
N PRO A 176 -3.64 2.97 32.45
CA PRO A 176 -3.67 2.33 31.14
C PRO A 176 -4.72 1.21 31.18
N SER A 177 -5.97 1.55 30.83
CA SER A 177 -6.98 0.53 30.55
C SER A 177 -6.75 0.03 29.12
N THR A 178 -6.58 -1.28 28.99
CA THR A 178 -6.50 -2.04 27.75
C THR A 178 -7.87 -2.01 27.05
N THR A 179 -8.27 -0.86 26.53
CA THR A 179 -9.44 -0.78 25.65
C THR A 179 -9.06 -1.42 24.33
N GLN A 180 -9.48 -2.67 24.10
CA GLN A 180 -9.42 -3.30 22.80
C GLN A 180 -10.10 -2.36 21.79
N ASN A 181 -9.32 -1.81 20.87
CA ASN A 181 -9.85 -1.09 19.74
C ASN A 181 -10.70 -2.07 18.94
N SER A 182 -12.04 -1.94 19.04
CA SER A 182 -12.95 -2.76 18.25
C SER A 182 -12.78 -2.36 16.79
N ARG A 183 -11.99 -3.14 16.07
CA ARG A 183 -11.92 -3.09 14.61
C ARG A 183 -12.30 -4.46 14.06
N ALA A 184 -12.73 -4.50 12.81
CA ALA A 184 -12.99 -5.75 12.13
C ALA A 184 -11.71 -6.61 12.08
N PRO A 185 -11.79 -7.91 12.43
CA PRO A 185 -10.66 -8.81 12.26
C PRO A 185 -10.40 -9.09 10.78
N VAL A 186 -9.15 -9.40 10.44
CA VAL A 186 -8.69 -9.55 9.05
C VAL A 186 -8.19 -10.97 8.79
N ASP A 187 -8.51 -11.53 7.62
CA ASP A 187 -7.85 -12.68 7.02
C ASP A 187 -6.83 -12.21 5.98
N LEU A 188 -5.55 -12.23 6.33
CA LEU A 188 -4.47 -11.81 5.46
C LEU A 188 -3.71 -13.01 4.89
N VAL A 189 -3.58 -13.09 3.57
CA VAL A 189 -2.71 -14.08 2.91
C VAL A 189 -1.56 -13.36 2.22
N THR A 190 -0.33 -13.69 2.60
CA THR A 190 0.85 -13.13 1.95
C THR A 190 1.44 -14.12 0.95
N VAL A 191 1.74 -13.64 -0.25
CA VAL A 191 2.33 -14.39 -1.35
C VAL A 191 3.68 -13.74 -1.64
N LEU A 192 4.74 -14.40 -1.19
CA LEU A 192 6.09 -13.83 -1.09
C LEU A 192 7.02 -14.51 -2.08
N ASP A 193 7.61 -13.74 -2.98
CA ASP A 193 8.64 -14.22 -3.89
C ASP A 193 9.92 -14.59 -3.11
N VAL A 194 10.40 -15.81 -3.32
CA VAL A 194 11.67 -16.34 -2.82
C VAL A 194 12.52 -16.88 -3.97
N SER A 195 12.38 -16.33 -5.17
CA SER A 195 13.23 -16.58 -6.32
C SER A 195 14.70 -16.20 -6.04
N GLY A 196 15.60 -16.63 -6.92
CA GLY A 196 17.03 -16.31 -6.79
C GLY A 196 17.34 -14.81 -6.79
N SER A 197 16.53 -13.97 -7.46
CA SER A 197 16.72 -12.50 -7.49
C SER A 197 16.49 -11.84 -6.14
N MET A 198 15.67 -12.45 -5.28
CA MET A 198 15.41 -11.98 -3.93
C MET A 198 16.59 -12.20 -2.96
N ALA A 199 17.68 -12.86 -3.38
CA ALA A 199 18.81 -13.14 -2.50
C ALA A 199 19.46 -11.89 -1.89
N GLY A 200 20.11 -12.06 -0.74
CA GLY A 200 20.82 -10.98 -0.04
C GLY A 200 19.88 -10.00 0.64
N THR A 201 20.07 -8.70 0.35
CA THR A 201 19.40 -7.61 1.07
C THR A 201 17.88 -7.59 0.85
N LYS A 202 17.41 -7.95 -0.35
CA LYS A 202 15.97 -7.92 -0.68
C LYS A 202 15.17 -8.87 0.22
N LEU A 203 15.61 -10.12 0.37
CA LEU A 203 14.98 -11.09 1.26
C LEU A 203 15.10 -10.68 2.73
N ALA A 204 16.22 -10.09 3.15
CA ALA A 204 16.38 -9.60 4.52
C ALA A 204 15.36 -8.48 4.85
N LEU A 205 15.15 -7.56 3.91
CA LEU A 205 14.16 -6.49 4.03
C LEU A 205 12.73 -7.01 3.99
N LEU A 206 12.44 -7.99 3.13
CA LEU A 206 11.15 -8.67 3.11
C LEU A 206 10.84 -9.33 4.46
N LYS A 207 11.82 -10.03 5.05
CA LYS A 207 11.67 -10.62 6.39
C LYS A 207 11.41 -9.55 7.45
N ARG A 208 12.11 -8.42 7.39
CA ARG A 208 11.91 -7.28 8.29
C ARG A 208 10.51 -6.68 8.14
N ALA A 209 10.06 -6.43 6.91
CA ALA A 209 8.73 -5.90 6.64
C ALA A 209 7.63 -6.86 7.10
N MET A 210 7.78 -8.16 6.83
CA MET A 210 6.85 -9.18 7.34
C MET A 210 6.86 -9.28 8.86
N GLY A 211 8.01 -9.11 9.52
CA GLY A 211 8.10 -9.01 10.97
C GLY A 211 7.29 -7.85 11.52
N PHE A 212 7.34 -6.68 10.87
CA PHE A 212 6.52 -5.53 11.22
C PHE A 212 5.02 -5.81 11.06
N VAL A 213 4.60 -6.46 9.95
CA VAL A 213 3.21 -6.87 9.73
C VAL A 213 2.72 -7.79 10.85
N ILE A 214 3.46 -8.88 11.12
CA ILE A 214 3.07 -9.90 12.11
C ILE A 214 2.87 -9.28 13.51
N GLN A 215 3.67 -8.27 13.87
CA GLN A 215 3.57 -7.60 15.17
C GLN A 215 2.37 -6.66 15.29
N HIS A 216 1.87 -6.12 14.18
CA HIS A 216 0.72 -5.21 14.17
C HIS A 216 -0.61 -5.92 13.91
N LEU A 217 -0.59 -7.20 13.52
CA LEU A 217 -1.78 -8.04 13.50
C LEU A 217 -2.23 -8.35 14.94
N GLY A 218 -3.52 -8.15 15.21
CA GLY A 218 -4.16 -8.42 16.49
C GLY A 218 -4.45 -9.93 16.69
N PRO A 219 -4.76 -10.36 17.92
CA PRO A 219 -5.02 -11.77 18.21
C PRO A 219 -6.20 -12.37 17.44
N SER A 220 -7.16 -11.55 17.01
CA SER A 220 -8.31 -11.98 16.22
C SER A 220 -8.06 -11.98 14.70
N ASP A 221 -6.94 -11.43 14.24
CA ASP A 221 -6.56 -11.52 12.83
C ASP A 221 -5.95 -12.88 12.53
N ARG A 222 -6.07 -13.31 11.28
CA ARG A 222 -5.45 -14.54 10.79
C ARG A 222 -4.48 -14.23 9.67
N LEU A 223 -3.35 -14.93 9.68
CA LEU A 223 -2.30 -14.82 8.66
C LEU A 223 -2.02 -16.18 8.04
N SER A 224 -1.88 -16.24 6.72
CA SER A 224 -1.24 -17.35 6.01
C SER A 224 -0.07 -16.83 5.19
N ILE A 225 1.00 -17.62 5.10
CA ILE A 225 2.21 -17.27 4.35
C ILE A 225 2.45 -18.30 3.25
N ILE A 226 2.37 -17.84 2.00
CA ILE A 226 2.75 -18.57 0.80
C ILE A 226 4.12 -18.05 0.36
N ALA A 227 5.07 -18.94 0.17
CA ALA A 227 6.32 -18.62 -0.52
C ALA A 227 6.30 -19.25 -1.90
N PHE A 228 6.74 -18.52 -2.92
CA PHE A 228 6.82 -19.04 -4.28
C PHE A 228 8.16 -18.75 -4.93
N SER A 229 8.58 -19.66 -5.78
CA SER A 229 9.67 -19.46 -6.73
C SER A 229 9.31 -20.18 -8.04
N SER A 230 10.01 -21.26 -8.43
CA SER A 230 9.56 -22.14 -9.50
C SER A 230 8.30 -22.91 -9.13
N THR A 231 8.09 -23.14 -7.83
CA THR A 231 6.87 -23.73 -7.28
C THR A 231 6.35 -22.87 -6.13
N ALA A 232 5.06 -22.92 -5.84
CA ALA A 232 4.46 -22.28 -4.67
C ALA A 232 4.35 -23.28 -3.51
N ARG A 233 4.52 -22.82 -2.27
CA ARG A 233 4.31 -23.62 -1.05
C ARG A 233 3.63 -22.81 0.05
N ARG A 234 2.71 -23.43 0.79
CA ARG A 234 2.13 -22.83 1.99
C ARG A 234 3.05 -23.09 3.17
N LEU A 235 3.84 -22.08 3.53
CA LEU A 235 4.78 -22.16 4.65
C LEU A 235 4.12 -22.03 6.01
N PHE A 236 3.05 -21.27 6.08
CA PHE A 236 2.29 -21.07 7.30
C PHE A 236 0.78 -21.17 7.00
N PRO A 237 0.04 -22.10 7.64
CA PRO A 237 -1.41 -22.21 7.50
C PRO A 237 -2.12 -20.93 7.98
N LEU A 238 -3.39 -20.75 7.59
CA LEU A 238 -4.18 -19.62 8.06
C LEU A 238 -4.49 -19.78 9.55
N ARG A 239 -3.77 -19.04 10.42
CA ARG A 239 -3.91 -19.13 11.89
C ARG A 239 -4.04 -17.76 12.53
N GLN A 240 -4.64 -17.72 13.72
CA GLN A 240 -4.78 -16.50 14.52
C GLN A 240 -3.42 -15.97 14.98
N MET A 241 -3.26 -14.65 14.97
CA MET A 241 -2.06 -13.95 15.42
C MET A 241 -2.06 -13.71 16.93
N THR A 242 -2.37 -14.77 17.68
CA THR A 242 -2.09 -14.87 19.12
C THR A 242 -0.58 -14.82 19.38
N GLU A 243 -0.15 -14.73 20.63
CA GLU A 243 1.28 -14.69 20.95
C GLU A 243 2.05 -15.88 20.35
N THR A 244 1.48 -17.08 20.44
CA THR A 244 2.05 -18.29 19.83
C THR A 244 2.00 -18.23 18.31
N GLY A 245 0.87 -17.82 17.72
CA GLY A 245 0.72 -17.72 16.27
C GLY A 245 1.69 -16.71 15.65
N ARG A 246 1.92 -15.56 16.30
CA ARG A 246 2.94 -14.58 15.88
C ARG A 246 4.34 -15.15 15.94
N GLN A 247 4.69 -15.86 17.03
CA GLN A 247 6.02 -16.44 17.18
C GLN A 247 6.29 -17.49 16.10
N GLU A 248 5.32 -18.36 15.81
CA GLU A 248 5.43 -19.37 14.75
C GLU A 248 5.51 -18.72 13.35
N ALA A 249 4.69 -17.70 13.08
CA ALA A 249 4.74 -16.96 11.82
C ALA A 249 6.10 -16.27 11.62
N LEU A 250 6.68 -15.67 12.67
CA LEU A 250 8.02 -15.09 12.62
C LEU A 250 9.09 -16.15 12.34
N GLN A 251 8.97 -17.35 12.92
CA GLN A 251 9.87 -18.46 12.62
C GLN A 251 9.75 -18.91 11.16
N ALA A 252 8.52 -19.02 10.64
CA ALA A 252 8.27 -19.35 9.24
C ALA A 252 8.90 -18.32 8.28
N VAL A 253 8.73 -17.02 8.55
CA VAL A 253 9.36 -15.93 7.78
C VAL A 253 10.89 -16.01 7.86
N ASN A 254 11.45 -16.22 9.05
CA ASN A 254 12.90 -16.32 9.22
C ASN A 254 13.50 -17.53 8.50
N SER A 255 12.72 -18.60 8.29
CA SER A 255 13.11 -19.79 7.54
C SER A 255 13.15 -19.60 6.01
N LEU A 256 12.64 -18.48 5.47
CA LEU A 256 12.64 -18.23 4.03
C LEU A 256 14.08 -18.22 3.49
N THR A 257 14.26 -18.87 2.35
CA THR A 257 15.53 -18.93 1.60
C THR A 257 15.24 -18.69 0.12
N SER A 258 16.05 -17.85 -0.51
CA SER A 258 15.93 -17.52 -1.94
C SER A 258 16.50 -18.65 -2.80
N ASN A 259 15.71 -19.24 -3.70
CA ASN A 259 16.14 -20.21 -4.70
C ASN A 259 15.08 -20.40 -5.80
N GLY A 260 15.50 -20.74 -7.02
CA GLY A 260 14.62 -21.06 -8.14
C GLY A 260 14.20 -19.85 -8.99
N GLY A 261 13.26 -20.07 -9.90
CA GLY A 261 12.67 -19.04 -10.78
C GLY A 261 11.49 -18.31 -10.13
N THR A 262 10.62 -17.71 -10.95
CA THR A 262 9.50 -16.89 -10.48
C THR A 262 8.21 -17.32 -11.18
N ASN A 263 7.27 -17.92 -10.44
CA ASN A 263 5.97 -18.38 -10.91
C ASN A 263 4.85 -17.68 -10.12
N ILE A 264 4.48 -16.49 -10.58
CA ILE A 264 3.52 -15.62 -9.88
C ILE A 264 2.12 -16.26 -9.92
N ALA A 265 1.76 -16.86 -11.06
CA ALA A 265 0.46 -17.50 -11.26
C ALA A 265 0.20 -18.61 -10.23
N GLU A 266 1.19 -19.49 -9.96
CA GLU A 266 1.00 -20.55 -8.99
C GLU A 266 0.92 -20.02 -7.55
N GLY A 267 1.74 -19.01 -7.21
CA GLY A 267 1.69 -18.34 -5.91
C GLY A 267 0.30 -17.75 -5.63
N LEU A 268 -0.25 -17.01 -6.61
CA LEU A 268 -1.58 -16.42 -6.51
C LEU A 268 -2.68 -17.48 -6.46
N ARG A 269 -2.63 -18.51 -7.29
CA ARG A 269 -3.60 -19.62 -7.26
C ARG A 269 -3.64 -20.28 -5.89
N LYS A 270 -2.48 -20.49 -5.27
CA LYS A 270 -2.39 -21.08 -3.93
C LYS A 270 -2.90 -20.12 -2.85
N GLY A 271 -2.56 -18.84 -2.93
CA GLY A 271 -3.09 -17.82 -2.01
C GLY A 271 -4.61 -17.66 -2.09
N ALA A 272 -5.15 -17.66 -3.31
CA ALA A 272 -6.60 -17.65 -3.56
C ALA A 272 -7.29 -18.88 -2.95
N LYS A 273 -6.70 -20.07 -3.16
CA LYS A 273 -7.21 -21.33 -2.61
C LYS A 273 -7.31 -21.28 -1.09
N VAL A 274 -6.34 -20.68 -0.38
CA VAL A 274 -6.41 -20.52 1.09
C VAL A 274 -7.64 -19.73 1.50
N ILE A 275 -7.95 -18.65 0.79
CA ILE A 275 -9.12 -17.82 1.11
C ILE A 275 -10.44 -18.47 0.71
N VAL A 276 -10.46 -19.21 -0.40
CA VAL A 276 -11.67 -19.88 -0.89
C VAL A 276 -12.03 -21.09 -0.02
N ASP A 277 -11.04 -21.89 0.38
CA ASP A 277 -11.24 -23.15 1.10
C ASP A 277 -11.42 -22.98 2.62
N ARG A 278 -11.17 -21.79 3.19
CA ARG A 278 -11.29 -21.55 4.63
C ARG A 278 -12.71 -21.79 5.12
N LYS A 279 -12.86 -22.49 6.25
CA LYS A 279 -14.16 -22.77 6.88
C LYS A 279 -14.75 -21.53 7.51
N TRP A 280 -13.94 -20.80 8.26
CA TRP A 280 -14.35 -19.61 8.96
C TRP A 280 -13.90 -18.37 8.21
N LYS A 281 -14.66 -17.28 8.27
CA LYS A 281 -14.37 -16.05 7.52
C LYS A 281 -14.39 -14.87 8.46
N ASN A 282 -13.26 -14.21 8.60
CA ASN A 282 -13.26 -12.86 9.15
C ASN A 282 -13.98 -11.91 8.16
N PRO A 283 -14.54 -10.79 8.62
CA PRO A 283 -15.25 -9.85 7.76
C PRO A 283 -14.37 -9.35 6.61
N VAL A 284 -13.12 -9.01 6.92
CA VAL A 284 -12.15 -8.48 5.95
C VAL A 284 -11.23 -9.60 5.48
N GLY A 285 -11.04 -9.74 4.16
CA GLY A 285 -10.08 -10.68 3.58
C GLY A 285 -9.24 -10.02 2.49
N SER A 286 -7.93 -10.24 2.48
CA SER A 286 -7.03 -9.60 1.51
C SER A 286 -5.81 -10.45 1.20
N ILE A 287 -5.26 -10.30 0.00
CA ILE A 287 -4.00 -10.92 -0.43
C ILE A 287 -2.95 -9.81 -0.64
N ILE A 288 -1.75 -10.01 -0.10
CA ILE A 288 -0.57 -9.20 -0.41
C ILE A 288 0.38 -10.05 -1.25
N LEU A 289 0.69 -9.61 -2.47
CA LEU A 289 1.68 -10.21 -3.35
C LEU A 289 2.93 -9.33 -3.39
N LEU A 290 4.10 -9.88 -3.10
CA LEU A 290 5.39 -9.21 -3.33
C LEU A 290 6.25 -10.02 -4.29
N SER A 291 6.79 -9.33 -5.30
CA SER A 291 7.69 -9.91 -6.30
C SER A 291 8.74 -8.90 -6.73
N ASP A 292 9.98 -9.35 -6.96
CA ASP A 292 11.05 -8.54 -7.58
C ASP A 292 11.38 -8.99 -9.01
N GLY A 293 10.80 -10.10 -9.46
CA GLY A 293 11.10 -10.72 -10.75
C GLY A 293 9.98 -10.61 -11.79
N GLN A 294 10.34 -10.98 -13.03
CA GLN A 294 9.42 -11.28 -14.12
C GLN A 294 8.93 -12.73 -13.99
N ASP A 295 7.67 -13.02 -14.32
CA ASP A 295 7.20 -14.40 -14.35
C ASP A 295 7.92 -15.17 -15.47
N THR A 296 8.64 -16.23 -15.09
CA THR A 296 9.45 -17.04 -16.01
C THR A 296 8.65 -18.19 -16.61
N TYR A 297 7.41 -18.43 -16.18
CA TYR A 297 6.64 -19.65 -16.50
C TYR A 297 5.36 -19.41 -17.29
N THR A 298 4.93 -18.16 -17.50
CA THR A 298 3.78 -17.87 -18.37
C THR A 298 4.15 -17.97 -19.86
N PHE A 299 3.97 -19.17 -20.42
CA PHE A 299 3.90 -19.58 -21.84
C PHE A 299 4.74 -18.80 -22.89
N THR A 300 5.86 -19.42 -23.30
CA THR A 300 6.45 -19.20 -24.63
C THR A 300 5.57 -19.86 -25.70
N SER A 301 5.00 -19.06 -26.60
CA SER A 301 4.36 -19.59 -27.82
C SER A 301 5.47 -19.98 -28.84
N PRO A 302 5.29 -21.01 -29.68
CA PRO A 302 6.32 -21.48 -30.63
C PRO A 302 6.76 -20.45 -31.68
N ASN A 303 6.03 -19.33 -31.79
CA ASN A 303 6.22 -18.31 -32.82
C ASN A 303 6.76 -16.99 -32.26
N GLY A 304 7.83 -16.98 -31.45
CA GLY A 304 8.73 -15.82 -31.24
C GLY A 304 8.14 -14.45 -30.84
N ALA A 305 6.84 -14.36 -30.59
CA ALA A 305 6.12 -13.17 -30.21
C ALA A 305 5.82 -13.30 -28.72
N HIS A 306 6.42 -12.41 -27.93
CA HIS A 306 6.11 -12.26 -26.51
C HIS A 306 4.62 -11.91 -26.36
N PHE A 307 3.74 -12.92 -26.29
CA PHE A 307 2.40 -12.72 -25.77
C PHE A 307 2.54 -12.40 -24.28
N ARG A 308 2.33 -11.13 -23.96
CA ARG A 308 2.15 -10.64 -22.59
C ARG A 308 1.12 -11.54 -21.91
N ALA A 309 1.53 -12.25 -20.86
CA ALA A 309 0.65 -13.18 -20.17
C ALA A 309 -0.64 -12.46 -19.75
N ASP A 310 -1.78 -12.91 -20.28
CA ASP A 310 -3.07 -12.37 -19.89
C ASP A 310 -3.45 -13.00 -18.55
N TYR A 311 -2.90 -12.45 -17.46
CA TYR A 311 -3.17 -12.91 -16.09
C TYR A 311 -4.67 -12.89 -15.76
N LYS A 312 -5.50 -12.16 -16.52
CA LYS A 312 -6.95 -12.26 -16.41
C LYS A 312 -7.46 -13.70 -16.53
N SER A 313 -6.83 -14.51 -17.40
CA SER A 313 -7.17 -15.92 -17.58
C SER A 313 -6.62 -16.83 -16.47
N LEU A 314 -5.63 -16.35 -15.70
CA LEU A 314 -4.95 -17.11 -14.65
C LEU A 314 -5.45 -16.77 -13.24
N LEU A 315 -6.12 -15.64 -13.08
CA LEU A 315 -6.73 -15.26 -11.82
C LEU A 315 -8.00 -16.09 -11.59
N PRO A 316 -8.11 -16.76 -10.44
CA PRO A 316 -9.36 -17.41 -10.04
C PRO A 316 -10.54 -16.44 -10.05
N ILE A 317 -11.74 -16.93 -10.39
CA ILE A 317 -12.98 -16.14 -10.45
C ILE A 317 -13.27 -15.43 -9.11
N SER A 318 -12.83 -16.01 -7.98
CA SER A 318 -12.93 -15.41 -6.64
C SER A 318 -12.11 -14.12 -6.46
N ILE A 319 -11.12 -13.90 -7.33
CA ILE A 319 -10.28 -12.70 -7.37
C ILE A 319 -10.75 -11.74 -8.47
N ASP A 320 -11.40 -12.22 -9.53
CA ASP A 320 -11.89 -11.34 -10.60
C ASP A 320 -13.05 -10.46 -10.09
N HIS A 321 -12.78 -9.16 -9.95
CA HIS A 321 -13.76 -8.18 -9.53
C HIS A 321 -14.96 -8.09 -10.51
N ASN A 322 -14.75 -8.46 -11.78
CA ASN A 322 -15.78 -8.45 -12.82
C ASN A 322 -16.53 -9.79 -12.95
N GLY A 323 -16.10 -10.85 -12.23
CA GLY A 323 -16.47 -12.25 -12.45
C GLY A 323 -17.80 -12.75 -11.86
N GLY A 324 -18.64 -11.89 -11.27
CA GLY A 324 -19.97 -12.27 -10.76
C GLY A 324 -20.14 -12.14 -9.23
N ALA A 325 -21.25 -12.67 -8.70
CA ALA A 325 -21.66 -12.55 -7.31
C ALA A 325 -20.89 -13.54 -6.40
N GLY A 326 -19.72 -13.13 -5.92
CA GLY A 326 -18.90 -13.86 -4.95
C GLY A 326 -18.09 -12.90 -4.09
N HIS A 327 -17.52 -13.38 -2.97
CA HIS A 327 -16.65 -12.58 -2.11
C HIS A 327 -15.39 -12.19 -2.89
N ARG A 328 -15.27 -10.90 -3.24
CA ARG A 328 -14.17 -10.37 -4.07
C ARG A 328 -12.98 -10.06 -3.16
N ILE A 329 -11.85 -10.70 -3.42
CA ILE A 329 -10.68 -10.59 -2.56
C ILE A 329 -9.65 -9.68 -3.24
N PRO A 330 -9.39 -8.48 -2.69
CA PRO A 330 -8.39 -7.58 -3.26
C PRO A 330 -6.99 -8.17 -3.16
N VAL A 331 -6.21 -8.05 -4.24
CA VAL A 331 -4.79 -8.42 -4.28
C VAL A 331 -3.96 -7.13 -4.36
N HIS A 332 -3.31 -6.76 -3.25
CA HIS A 332 -2.37 -5.65 -3.23
C HIS A 332 -1.00 -6.15 -3.66
N THR A 333 -0.46 -5.58 -4.74
CA THR A 333 0.79 -6.03 -5.36
C THR A 333 1.92 -5.04 -5.06
N PHE A 334 3.09 -5.57 -4.68
CA PHE A 334 4.29 -4.80 -4.33
C PHE A 334 5.43 -5.20 -5.26
N GLY A 335 5.70 -4.35 -6.25
CA GLY A 335 6.83 -4.51 -7.16
C GLY A 335 8.10 -3.98 -6.53
N PHE A 336 9.09 -4.85 -6.32
CA PHE A 336 10.33 -4.49 -5.64
C PHE A 336 11.50 -4.36 -6.63
N GLY A 337 12.19 -3.21 -6.60
CA GLY A 337 13.34 -2.93 -7.47
C GLY A 337 12.97 -2.74 -8.95
N ALA A 338 13.95 -2.62 -9.82
CA ALA A 338 13.74 -2.31 -11.24
C ALA A 338 13.32 -3.51 -12.12
N ASP A 339 13.52 -4.73 -11.63
CA ASP A 339 13.46 -5.94 -12.47
C ASP A 339 12.05 -6.60 -12.50
N HIS A 340 11.14 -6.15 -11.64
CA HIS A 340 9.81 -6.74 -11.51
C HIS A 340 8.92 -6.47 -12.74
N ASP A 341 7.96 -7.36 -13.00
CA ASP A 341 6.96 -7.14 -14.03
C ASP A 341 5.85 -6.19 -13.56
N ALA A 342 6.13 -4.89 -13.58
CA ALA A 342 5.20 -3.83 -13.18
C ALA A 342 3.86 -3.92 -13.93
N ALA A 343 3.90 -4.29 -15.21
CA ALA A 343 2.72 -4.38 -16.05
C ALA A 343 1.77 -5.49 -15.59
N SER A 344 2.31 -6.66 -15.28
CA SER A 344 1.54 -7.80 -14.80
C SER A 344 1.04 -7.59 -13.38
N MET A 345 1.91 -7.09 -12.49
CA MET A 345 1.52 -6.81 -11.10
C MET A 345 0.42 -5.75 -10.99
N HIS A 346 0.48 -4.70 -11.81
CA HIS A 346 -0.61 -3.73 -11.92
C HIS A 346 -1.90 -4.38 -12.47
N SER A 347 -1.79 -5.23 -13.48
CA SER A 347 -2.97 -5.89 -14.05
C SER A 347 -3.66 -6.81 -13.02
N ILE A 348 -2.87 -7.53 -12.21
CA ILE A 348 -3.38 -8.37 -11.12
C ILE A 348 -4.12 -7.54 -10.06
N SER A 349 -3.53 -6.44 -9.59
CA SER A 349 -4.19 -5.59 -8.61
C SER A 349 -5.45 -4.93 -9.18
N GLU A 350 -5.40 -4.49 -10.43
CA GLU A 350 -6.51 -3.81 -11.10
C GLU A 350 -7.71 -4.74 -11.27
N ILE A 351 -7.48 -5.99 -11.72
CA ILE A 351 -8.55 -6.98 -11.89
C ILE A 351 -9.16 -7.38 -10.55
N SER A 352 -8.37 -7.36 -9.46
CA SER A 352 -8.84 -7.76 -8.14
C SER A 352 -9.49 -6.66 -7.30
N GLY A 353 -9.40 -5.40 -7.72
CA GLY A 353 -9.77 -4.25 -6.88
C GLY A 353 -8.77 -3.94 -5.76
N GLY A 354 -7.56 -4.50 -5.86
CA GLY A 354 -6.42 -4.17 -5.02
C GLY A 354 -5.62 -2.98 -5.56
N THR A 355 -4.43 -2.77 -5.00
CA THR A 355 -3.56 -1.64 -5.37
C THR A 355 -2.16 -2.10 -5.75
N PHE A 356 -1.55 -1.46 -6.74
CA PHE A 356 -0.15 -1.69 -7.09
C PHE A 356 0.76 -0.62 -6.47
N SER A 357 1.75 -1.06 -5.70
CA SER A 357 2.77 -0.24 -5.07
C SER A 357 4.14 -0.55 -5.64
N PHE A 358 4.88 0.48 -6.02
CA PHE A 358 6.24 0.36 -6.55
C PHE A 358 7.24 0.77 -5.47
N ILE A 359 8.12 -0.17 -5.10
CA ILE A 359 9.18 0.02 -4.12
C ILE A 359 10.51 0.07 -4.86
N GLU A 360 11.01 1.28 -5.08
CA GLU A 360 12.28 1.50 -5.78
C GLU A 360 13.49 1.29 -4.88
N ALA A 361 13.42 1.81 -3.65
CA ALA A 361 14.53 1.79 -2.71
C ALA A 361 14.27 0.83 -1.54
N GLU A 362 15.36 0.19 -1.11
CA GLU A 362 15.41 -0.78 -0.02
C GLU A 362 14.81 -0.25 1.31
N GLY A 363 14.97 1.05 1.60
CA GLY A 363 14.48 1.66 2.84
C GLY A 363 12.95 1.84 2.91
N VAL A 364 12.24 1.78 1.77
CA VAL A 364 10.82 2.17 1.68
C VAL A 364 9.87 0.97 1.76
N ILE A 365 10.39 -0.26 1.65
CA ILE A 365 9.57 -1.50 1.70
C ILE A 365 8.75 -1.62 2.98
N GLN A 366 9.35 -1.35 4.14
CA GLN A 366 8.66 -1.45 5.42
C GLN A 366 7.52 -0.42 5.51
N ASP A 367 7.76 0.81 5.03
CA ASP A 367 6.77 1.90 5.01
C ASP A 367 5.62 1.59 4.03
N ALA A 368 5.93 1.00 2.88
CA ALA A 368 4.91 0.56 1.91
C ALA A 368 3.97 -0.50 2.52
N PHE A 369 4.53 -1.47 3.25
CA PHE A 369 3.77 -2.49 3.96
C PHE A 369 2.96 -1.88 5.10
N ALA A 370 3.56 -0.96 5.87
CA ALA A 370 2.92 -0.25 6.96
C ALA A 370 1.69 0.55 6.49
N GLN A 371 1.80 1.25 5.36
CA GLN A 371 0.69 1.96 4.74
C GLN A 371 -0.44 0.99 4.36
N CYS A 372 -0.12 -0.14 3.71
CA CYS A 372 -1.12 -1.10 3.29
C CYS A 372 -1.85 -1.74 4.48
N ILE A 373 -1.13 -2.21 5.50
CA ILE A 373 -1.77 -2.79 6.69
C ILE A 373 -2.53 -1.73 7.49
N GLY A 374 -2.08 -0.47 7.53
CA GLY A 374 -2.82 0.61 8.16
C GLY A 374 -4.22 0.79 7.57
N GLY A 375 -4.36 0.62 6.25
CA GLY A 375 -5.65 0.55 5.57
C GLY A 375 -6.44 -0.71 5.94
N LEU A 376 -5.85 -1.89 5.72
CA LEU A 376 -6.53 -3.18 5.94
C LEU A 376 -7.02 -3.37 7.38
N LEU A 377 -6.29 -2.86 8.37
CA LEU A 377 -6.65 -2.90 9.78
C LEU A 377 -7.58 -1.76 10.20
N SER A 378 -8.06 -0.94 9.27
CA SER A 378 -9.01 0.15 9.55
C SER A 378 -10.26 0.10 8.68
N VAL A 379 -10.58 -1.03 8.07
CA VAL A 379 -11.85 -1.22 7.36
C VAL A 379 -13.02 -1.08 8.34
N VAL A 380 -13.92 -0.13 8.03
CA VAL A 380 -15.15 0.15 8.82
C VAL A 380 -16.41 -0.11 8.00
N VAL A 381 -16.30 -0.06 6.68
CA VAL A 381 -17.41 -0.18 5.72
C VAL A 381 -17.06 -1.28 4.73
N GLN A 382 -18.02 -2.16 4.45
CA GLN A 382 -17.91 -3.21 3.45
C GLN A 382 -19.04 -3.13 2.43
N GLU A 383 -18.78 -3.62 1.22
CA GLU A 383 -19.80 -3.78 0.17
C GLU A 383 -20.59 -2.48 -0.11
N ALA A 384 -19.95 -1.31 -0.01
CA ALA A 384 -20.62 -0.04 -0.21
C ALA A 384 -21.06 0.12 -1.67
N SER A 385 -22.33 0.49 -1.85
CA SER A 385 -22.94 0.76 -3.14
C SER A 385 -23.65 2.11 -3.10
N VAL A 386 -23.43 2.92 -4.13
CA VAL A 386 -24.09 4.21 -4.29
C VAL A 386 -25.09 4.12 -5.43
N LYS A 387 -26.36 4.39 -5.11
CA LYS A 387 -27.42 4.61 -6.09
C LYS A 387 -27.56 6.11 -6.33
N VAL A 388 -27.55 6.52 -7.59
CA VAL A 388 -27.78 7.89 -8.04
C VAL A 388 -29.06 7.92 -8.86
N GLU A 389 -29.99 8.80 -8.53
CA GLU A 389 -31.31 8.89 -9.17
C GLU A 389 -31.63 10.34 -9.55
N CYS A 390 -32.08 10.58 -10.78
CA CYS A 390 -32.56 11.89 -11.21
C CYS A 390 -33.81 12.29 -10.40
N ALA A 391 -33.75 13.44 -9.74
CA ALA A 391 -34.89 13.97 -8.99
C ALA A 391 -35.93 14.62 -9.93
N HIS A 392 -35.48 15.30 -10.98
CA HIS A 392 -36.36 15.93 -11.96
C HIS A 392 -36.73 14.98 -13.12
N SER A 393 -37.98 15.03 -13.57
CA SER A 393 -38.52 14.12 -14.60
C SER A 393 -37.82 14.21 -15.95
N ASN A 394 -37.29 15.38 -16.30
CA ASN A 394 -36.67 15.68 -17.59
C ASN A 394 -35.13 15.57 -17.57
N LEU A 395 -34.54 15.18 -16.44
CA LEU A 395 -33.09 14.98 -16.34
C LEU A 395 -32.72 13.55 -16.71
N LEU A 396 -31.58 13.44 -17.41
CA LEU A 396 -30.93 12.18 -17.75
C LEU A 396 -29.46 12.25 -17.34
N ILE A 397 -28.95 11.13 -16.86
CA ILE A 397 -27.54 10.91 -16.57
C ILE A 397 -26.83 10.61 -17.89
N ASN A 398 -25.84 11.41 -18.25
CA ASN A 398 -25.03 11.20 -19.44
C ASN A 398 -23.91 10.20 -19.19
N SER A 399 -23.17 10.41 -18.09
CA SER A 399 -22.04 9.57 -17.72
C SER A 399 -21.73 9.67 -16.23
N VAL A 400 -21.18 8.58 -15.69
CA VAL A 400 -20.67 8.48 -14.32
C VAL A 400 -19.17 8.20 -14.41
N LYS A 401 -18.34 9.19 -14.12
CA LYS A 401 -16.87 9.05 -14.08
C LYS A 401 -16.45 8.61 -12.69
N ALA A 402 -16.16 7.32 -12.55
CA ALA A 402 -15.77 6.70 -11.28
C ALA A 402 -14.41 5.98 -11.33
N GLY A 403 -13.49 6.33 -12.24
CA GLY A 403 -12.19 5.66 -12.32
C GLY A 403 -12.33 4.16 -12.59
N SER A 404 -11.69 3.32 -11.76
CA SER A 404 -11.75 1.85 -11.87
C SER A 404 -12.97 1.21 -11.19
N TYR A 405 -13.77 2.00 -10.48
CA TYR A 405 -14.97 1.51 -9.83
C TYR A 405 -16.02 1.11 -10.86
N ARG A 406 -16.64 -0.05 -10.64
CA ARG A 406 -17.67 -0.56 -11.54
C ARG A 406 -18.89 0.35 -11.45
N THR A 407 -19.33 0.82 -12.62
CA THR A 407 -20.57 1.58 -12.76
C THR A 407 -21.57 0.81 -13.60
N SER A 408 -22.85 1.02 -13.33
CA SER A 408 -23.93 0.54 -14.20
C SER A 408 -25.02 1.59 -14.26
N MET A 409 -25.75 1.62 -15.38
CA MET A 409 -26.83 2.57 -15.60
C MET A 409 -28.07 1.81 -16.08
N MET A 410 -29.23 2.21 -15.58
CA MET A 410 -30.50 1.66 -16.02
C MET A 410 -30.83 2.12 -17.44
N ALA A 411 -31.68 1.36 -18.15
CA ALA A 411 -32.05 1.65 -19.54
C ALA A 411 -32.75 3.01 -19.72
N ASP A 412 -33.34 3.54 -18.66
CA ASP A 412 -33.98 4.86 -18.63
C ASP A 412 -33.00 6.03 -18.52
N ALA A 413 -31.71 5.76 -18.28
CA ALA A 413 -30.68 6.76 -17.95
C ALA A 413 -31.05 7.72 -16.81
N LYS A 414 -32.01 7.35 -15.94
CA LYS A 414 -32.40 8.13 -14.76
C LYS A 414 -31.77 7.62 -13.48
N THR A 415 -31.36 6.35 -13.49
CA THR A 415 -30.72 5.73 -12.33
C THR A 415 -29.35 5.15 -12.71
N GLY A 416 -28.34 5.48 -11.91
CA GLY A 416 -27.00 4.91 -11.97
C GLY A 416 -26.60 4.23 -10.66
N PHE A 417 -25.69 3.27 -10.74
CA PHE A 417 -25.11 2.59 -9.59
C PHE A 417 -23.59 2.63 -9.68
N ILE A 418 -22.94 2.83 -8.53
CA ILE A 418 -21.49 2.76 -8.35
C ILE A 418 -21.21 1.71 -7.28
N ASP A 419 -20.43 0.70 -7.63
CA ASP A 419 -19.94 -0.32 -6.70
C ASP A 419 -18.61 0.18 -6.11
N VAL A 420 -18.65 0.64 -4.85
CA VAL A 420 -17.52 1.27 -4.15
C VAL A 420 -16.70 0.22 -3.39
N GLY A 421 -17.35 -0.83 -2.89
CA GLY A 421 -16.70 -1.88 -2.10
C GLY A 421 -16.33 -1.40 -0.69
N ASP A 422 -15.16 -1.81 -0.21
CA ASP A 422 -14.74 -1.57 1.17
C ASP A 422 -14.12 -0.17 1.35
N LEU A 423 -14.37 0.47 2.49
CA LEU A 423 -13.73 1.73 2.87
C LEU A 423 -13.01 1.62 4.23
N TYR A 424 -11.80 2.19 4.26
CA TYR A 424 -11.03 2.39 5.47
C TYR A 424 -11.58 3.56 6.29
N ALA A 425 -11.26 3.62 7.57
CA ALA A 425 -11.68 4.69 8.45
C ALA A 425 -11.19 6.05 7.91
N GLU A 426 -12.08 7.02 7.86
CA GLU A 426 -11.83 8.37 7.32
C GLU A 426 -11.38 8.41 5.85
N GLU A 427 -11.56 7.31 5.12
CA GLU A 427 -11.24 7.25 3.71
C GLU A 427 -12.28 7.99 2.87
N GLU A 428 -11.81 8.73 1.87
CA GLU A 428 -12.63 9.59 1.01
C GLU A 428 -12.70 9.05 -0.43
N ARG A 429 -13.85 9.21 -1.08
CA ARG A 429 -14.10 8.84 -2.49
C ARG A 429 -14.92 9.90 -3.21
N ASP A 430 -14.40 10.34 -4.35
CA ASP A 430 -15.05 11.33 -5.19
C ASP A 430 -15.49 10.72 -6.54
N PHE A 431 -16.75 10.93 -6.92
CA PHE A 431 -17.31 10.47 -8.19
C PHE A 431 -17.97 11.64 -8.93
N LEU A 432 -17.77 11.71 -10.25
CA LEU A 432 -18.37 12.78 -11.04
C LEU A 432 -19.52 12.24 -11.89
N VAL A 433 -20.72 12.74 -11.66
CA VAL A 433 -21.90 12.44 -12.47
C VAL A 433 -22.17 13.63 -13.38
N THR A 434 -22.45 13.35 -14.64
CA THR A 434 -22.79 14.40 -15.62
C THR A 434 -24.24 14.25 -16.07
N VAL A 435 -24.97 15.35 -16.11
CA VAL A 435 -26.37 15.41 -16.53
C VAL A 435 -26.55 16.51 -17.59
N ASN A 436 -27.63 16.44 -18.36
CA ASN A 436 -28.07 17.55 -19.21
C ASN A 436 -29.16 18.34 -18.49
N VAL A 437 -28.84 19.56 -18.07
CA VAL A 437 -29.85 20.46 -17.49
C VAL A 437 -30.69 21.05 -18.63
N PRO A 438 -32.00 20.76 -18.69
CA PRO A 438 -32.86 21.19 -19.79
C PRO A 438 -33.19 22.69 -19.71
N VAL A 439 -33.80 23.22 -20.77
CA VAL A 439 -34.54 24.48 -20.69
C VAL A 439 -35.82 24.21 -19.89
N ASP A 440 -36.06 24.99 -18.86
CA ASP A 440 -37.24 24.86 -18.01
C ASP A 440 -37.53 26.20 -17.36
N GLU A 441 -38.51 26.92 -17.89
CA GLU A 441 -38.88 28.25 -17.43
C GLU A 441 -39.88 28.25 -16.27
N SER A 442 -40.37 27.06 -15.89
CA SER A 442 -41.47 26.90 -14.93
C SER A 442 -41.05 26.94 -13.47
N CYS A 443 -39.74 26.76 -13.19
CA CYS A 443 -39.24 26.69 -11.82
C CYS A 443 -37.99 27.56 -11.62
N ASP A 444 -37.91 28.23 -10.47
CA ASP A 444 -36.74 29.03 -10.07
C ASP A 444 -35.68 28.20 -9.33
N GLU A 445 -35.98 26.94 -8.98
CA GLU A 445 -35.05 25.98 -8.39
C GLU A 445 -35.26 24.60 -9.03
N MET A 446 -34.18 23.86 -9.29
CA MET A 446 -34.27 22.52 -9.89
C MET A 446 -33.47 21.52 -9.06
N SER A 447 -34.16 20.50 -8.53
CA SER A 447 -33.53 19.31 -7.96
C SER A 447 -32.92 18.44 -9.05
N LEU A 448 -31.62 18.17 -8.96
CA LEU A 448 -30.87 17.43 -9.96
C LEU A 448 -30.83 15.94 -9.64
N LEU A 449 -30.16 15.57 -8.55
CA LEU A 449 -29.89 14.19 -8.19
C LEU A 449 -30.23 13.94 -6.73
N LYS A 450 -30.75 12.73 -6.47
CA LYS A 450 -30.85 12.11 -5.15
C LYS A 450 -29.84 10.96 -5.10
N VAL A 451 -29.04 10.91 -4.05
CA VAL A 451 -28.04 9.86 -3.85
C VAL A 451 -28.44 9.01 -2.65
N ARG A 452 -28.25 7.70 -2.73
CA ARG A 452 -28.42 6.78 -1.59
C ARG A 452 -27.21 5.88 -1.50
N CYS A 453 -26.70 5.69 -0.30
CA CYS A 453 -25.60 4.77 -0.05
C CYS A 453 -26.09 3.62 0.83
N ILE A 454 -25.78 2.40 0.41
CA ILE A 454 -26.08 1.16 1.12
C ILE A 454 -24.76 0.45 1.35
N TYR A 455 -24.50 0.03 2.58
CA TYR A 455 -23.27 -0.68 2.92
C TYR A 455 -23.48 -1.64 4.09
N ARG A 456 -22.50 -2.52 4.31
CA ARG A 456 -22.43 -3.39 5.48
C ARG A 456 -21.41 -2.83 6.47
N ASP A 457 -21.80 -2.63 7.72
CA ASP A 457 -20.86 -2.20 8.76
C ASP A 457 -19.91 -3.35 9.14
N ALA A 458 -18.61 -3.09 9.15
CA ALA A 458 -17.59 -4.15 9.29
C ALA A 458 -17.55 -4.80 10.68
N ILE A 459 -18.09 -4.14 11.70
CA ILE A 459 -18.07 -4.62 13.09
C ILE A 459 -19.40 -5.30 13.46
N SER A 460 -20.50 -4.58 13.29
CA SER A 460 -21.85 -5.06 13.60
C SER A 460 -22.37 -6.05 12.56
N LYS A 461 -21.82 -6.05 11.33
CA LYS A 461 -22.25 -6.87 10.18
C LYS A 461 -23.67 -6.56 9.70
N GLU A 462 -24.29 -5.50 10.24
CA GLU A 462 -25.61 -5.04 9.84
C GLU A 462 -25.54 -4.26 8.52
N MET A 463 -26.60 -4.37 7.72
CA MET A 463 -26.77 -3.55 6.53
C MET A 463 -27.31 -2.18 6.94
N VAL A 464 -26.58 -1.14 6.58
CA VAL A 464 -26.95 0.25 6.81
C VAL A 464 -27.38 0.87 5.49
N SER A 465 -28.56 1.50 5.47
CA SER A 465 -29.05 2.29 4.35
C SER A 465 -29.20 3.74 4.77
N LEU A 466 -28.55 4.64 4.03
CA LEU A 466 -28.72 6.07 4.20
C LEU A 466 -29.94 6.50 3.37
N GLU A 467 -31.09 6.60 4.04
CA GLU A 467 -32.38 6.92 3.39
C GLU A 467 -32.53 8.42 3.06
N GLU A 468 -31.78 9.29 3.73
CA GLU A 468 -31.87 10.75 3.63
C GLU A 468 -30.51 11.37 3.22
N ALA A 469 -30.14 11.27 1.93
CA ALA A 469 -29.20 12.25 1.39
C ALA A 469 -29.99 13.43 0.81
N ASP A 470 -29.58 14.65 1.15
CA ASP A 470 -30.13 15.88 0.60
C ASP A 470 -30.09 15.86 -0.93
N GLU A 471 -31.13 16.37 -1.59
CA GLU A 471 -31.12 16.51 -3.04
C GLU A 471 -30.12 17.60 -3.45
N VAL A 472 -29.38 17.37 -4.54
CA VAL A 472 -28.56 18.43 -5.14
C VAL A 472 -29.47 19.38 -5.89
N LYS A 473 -29.51 20.65 -5.50
CA LYS A 473 -30.35 21.65 -6.15
C LYS A 473 -29.51 22.75 -6.79
N ILE A 474 -30.04 23.33 -7.86
CA ILE A 474 -29.49 24.54 -8.48
C ILE A 474 -30.59 25.58 -8.64
N LEU A 475 -30.19 26.85 -8.60
CA LEU A 475 -31.09 27.96 -8.93
C LEU A 475 -31.25 28.09 -10.45
N ARG A 476 -32.44 28.52 -10.86
CA ARG A 476 -32.85 28.69 -12.27
C ARG A 476 -33.29 30.13 -12.56
N PRO A 477 -32.41 31.13 -12.38
CA PRO A 477 -32.79 32.54 -12.57
C PRO A 477 -32.93 32.92 -14.05
N THR A 478 -33.56 34.07 -14.31
CA THR A 478 -33.66 34.65 -15.66
C THR A 478 -32.35 35.29 -16.13
N ILE A 479 -31.62 35.94 -15.21
CA ILE A 479 -30.35 36.63 -15.47
C ILE A 479 -29.32 36.10 -14.48
N ILE A 480 -28.14 35.74 -14.97
CA ILE A 480 -27.01 35.26 -14.16
C ILE A 480 -25.84 36.23 -14.27
N GLY A 481 -25.22 36.53 -13.12
CA GLY A 481 -23.93 37.21 -13.06
C GLY A 481 -22.79 36.27 -13.47
N GLN A 482 -21.56 36.56 -13.07
CA GLN A 482 -20.48 35.60 -13.32
C GLN A 482 -20.68 34.36 -12.43
N PRO A 483 -20.84 33.15 -13.01
CA PRO A 483 -21.10 31.95 -12.23
C PRO A 483 -19.86 31.59 -11.40
N VAL A 484 -20.08 31.30 -10.11
CA VAL A 484 -19.03 30.79 -9.22
C VAL A 484 -18.95 29.28 -9.41
N VAL A 485 -17.79 28.81 -9.86
CA VAL A 485 -17.52 27.38 -10.06
C VAL A 485 -17.12 26.74 -8.73
N SER A 486 -17.66 25.55 -8.44
CA SER A 486 -17.28 24.77 -7.26
C SER A 486 -15.82 24.33 -7.34
N MET A 487 -15.07 24.63 -6.28
CA MET A 487 -13.67 24.23 -6.12
C MET A 487 -13.52 22.71 -6.06
N GLU A 488 -14.45 22.03 -5.43
CA GLU A 488 -14.48 20.58 -5.28
C GLU A 488 -14.67 19.89 -6.63
N VAL A 489 -15.61 20.39 -7.45
CA VAL A 489 -15.85 19.89 -8.80
C VAL A 489 -14.65 20.14 -9.72
N ASP A 490 -14.05 21.34 -9.68
CA ASP A 490 -12.85 21.68 -10.45
C ASP A 490 -11.65 20.81 -10.06
N ARG A 491 -11.43 20.59 -8.74
CA ARG A 491 -10.40 19.68 -8.21
C ARG A 491 -10.58 18.27 -8.76
N GLN A 492 -11.81 17.72 -8.71
CA GLN A 492 -12.04 16.35 -9.17
C GLN A 492 -11.91 16.19 -10.68
N ARG A 493 -12.38 17.18 -11.47
CA ARG A 493 -12.16 17.22 -12.92
C ARG A 493 -10.68 17.27 -13.27
N SER A 494 -9.93 18.10 -12.56
CA SER A 494 -8.48 18.22 -12.72
C SER A 494 -7.78 16.89 -12.48
N ARG A 495 -8.13 16.19 -11.38
CA ARG A 495 -7.60 14.85 -11.09
C ARG A 495 -7.90 13.84 -12.20
N LEU A 496 -9.15 13.77 -12.67
CA LEU A 496 -9.56 12.85 -13.74
C LEU A 496 -8.78 13.14 -15.04
N ARG A 497 -8.62 14.41 -15.41
CA ARG A 497 -7.83 14.83 -16.58
C ARG A 497 -6.36 14.42 -16.46
N VAL A 498 -5.77 14.54 -15.27
CA VAL A 498 -4.39 14.09 -15.01
C VAL A 498 -4.28 12.57 -15.16
N ALA A 499 -5.22 11.81 -14.60
CA ALA A 499 -5.23 10.34 -14.73
C ALA A 499 -5.39 9.89 -16.19
N GLU A 500 -6.26 10.54 -16.97
CA GLU A 500 -6.41 10.32 -18.42
C GLU A 500 -5.07 10.59 -19.15
N ALA A 501 -4.43 11.73 -18.89
CA ALA A 501 -3.14 12.09 -19.48
C ALA A 501 -2.01 11.12 -19.10
N MET A 502 -1.97 10.63 -17.86
CA MET A 502 -1.03 9.62 -17.40
C MET A 502 -1.19 8.30 -18.18
N ALA A 503 -2.42 7.87 -18.40
CA ALA A 503 -2.72 6.66 -19.16
C ALA A 503 -2.33 6.79 -20.63
N GLU A 504 -2.60 7.94 -21.25
CA GLU A 504 -2.21 8.25 -22.63
C GLU A 504 -0.69 8.34 -22.79
N ALA A 505 0.00 9.04 -21.87
CA ALA A 505 1.45 9.16 -21.87
C ALA A 505 2.12 7.79 -21.72
N ARG A 506 1.63 6.95 -20.80
CA ARG A 506 2.07 5.55 -20.69
C ARG A 506 1.88 4.81 -22.02
N ALA A 507 0.70 4.91 -22.63
CA ALA A 507 0.42 4.21 -23.88
C ALA A 507 1.36 4.66 -25.02
N ALA A 508 1.70 5.95 -25.10
CA ALA A 508 2.70 6.48 -26.01
C ALA A 508 4.11 5.96 -25.70
N ALA A 509 4.52 5.95 -24.43
CA ALA A 509 5.81 5.44 -23.98
C ALA A 509 5.99 3.94 -24.28
N GLU A 510 4.92 3.13 -24.12
CA GLU A 510 4.95 1.71 -24.50
C GLU A 510 5.13 1.51 -26.01
N ARG A 511 4.55 2.39 -26.85
CA ARG A 511 4.79 2.42 -28.30
C ARG A 511 6.16 2.99 -28.70
N ARG A 512 7.05 3.23 -27.73
CA ARG A 512 8.39 3.84 -27.90
C ARG A 512 8.36 5.30 -28.34
N ASP A 513 7.22 5.98 -28.17
CA ASP A 513 7.08 7.41 -28.44
C ASP A 513 7.15 8.21 -27.13
N LEU A 514 8.37 8.32 -26.58
CA LEU A 514 8.62 9.05 -25.35
C LEU A 514 8.46 10.57 -25.53
N THR A 515 8.75 11.08 -26.73
CA THR A 515 8.60 12.51 -27.02
C THR A 515 7.14 12.95 -26.92
N SER A 516 6.21 12.20 -27.53
CA SER A 516 4.79 12.48 -27.37
C SER A 516 4.32 12.27 -25.94
N ALA A 517 4.82 11.23 -25.25
CA ALA A 517 4.47 10.99 -23.85
C ALA A 517 4.83 12.19 -22.94
N VAL A 518 6.06 12.70 -23.04
CA VAL A 518 6.53 13.85 -22.25
C VAL A 518 5.75 15.12 -22.62
N SER A 519 5.46 15.33 -23.92
CA SER A 519 4.67 16.46 -24.40
C SER A 519 3.22 16.44 -23.89
N LEU A 520 2.58 15.27 -23.84
CA LEU A 520 1.25 15.08 -23.26
C LEU A 520 1.22 15.46 -21.78
N LEU A 521 2.19 14.97 -21.00
CA LEU A 521 2.33 15.31 -19.58
C LEU A 521 2.59 16.81 -19.39
N GLU A 522 3.39 17.43 -20.25
CA GLU A 522 3.69 18.87 -20.18
C GLU A 522 2.48 19.74 -20.48
N SER A 523 1.74 19.37 -21.54
CA SER A 523 0.48 20.02 -21.91
C SER A 523 -0.53 19.92 -20.77
N CYS A 524 -0.68 18.73 -20.17
CA CYS A 524 -1.57 18.53 -19.04
C CYS A 524 -1.14 19.36 -17.83
N ARG A 525 0.15 19.41 -17.50
CA ARG A 525 0.68 20.21 -16.38
C ARG A 525 0.44 21.70 -16.57
N ARG A 526 0.61 22.22 -17.80
CA ARG A 526 0.30 23.63 -18.12
C ARG A 526 -1.19 23.91 -17.98
N ALA A 527 -2.05 23.07 -18.56
CA ALA A 527 -3.49 23.22 -18.43
C ALA A 527 -3.96 23.15 -16.96
N LEU A 528 -3.37 22.25 -16.16
CA LEU A 528 -3.66 22.13 -14.73
C LEU A 528 -3.31 23.43 -13.99
N SER A 529 -2.17 24.06 -14.29
CA SER A 529 -1.77 25.32 -13.63
C SER A 529 -2.72 26.50 -13.87
N GLU A 530 -3.55 26.43 -14.92
CA GLU A 530 -4.53 27.46 -15.24
C GLU A 530 -5.87 27.27 -14.54
N THR A 531 -6.12 26.10 -13.94
CA THR A 531 -7.37 25.75 -13.24
C THR A 531 -7.59 26.58 -11.98
N ILE A 532 -8.82 26.60 -11.48
CA ILE A 532 -9.20 27.39 -10.31
C ILE A 532 -8.56 26.78 -9.06
N CYS A 533 -8.58 25.45 -8.92
CA CYS A 533 -7.91 24.72 -7.83
C CYS A 533 -6.42 25.04 -7.75
N ALA A 534 -5.73 25.05 -8.89
CA ALA A 534 -4.29 25.31 -8.92
C ALA A 534 -3.96 26.76 -8.53
N ARG A 535 -4.72 27.74 -9.04
CA ARG A 535 -4.55 29.16 -8.68
C ARG A 535 -4.85 29.44 -7.21
N ALA A 536 -5.75 28.67 -6.60
CA ALA A 536 -6.06 28.73 -5.18
C ALA A 536 -5.01 28.03 -4.28
N GLY A 537 -4.00 27.37 -4.86
CA GLY A 537 -2.98 26.64 -4.10
C GLY A 537 -3.49 25.35 -3.47
N ASP A 538 -4.47 24.69 -4.10
CA ASP A 538 -5.01 23.42 -3.61
C ASP A 538 -3.91 22.34 -3.49
N ARG A 539 -3.87 21.66 -2.34
CA ARG A 539 -2.83 20.67 -2.03
C ARG A 539 -2.80 19.52 -3.03
N LEU A 540 -3.95 19.03 -3.49
CA LEU A 540 -4.00 17.95 -4.46
C LEU A 540 -3.48 18.43 -5.82
N CYS A 541 -3.89 19.61 -6.28
CA CYS A 541 -3.42 20.16 -7.56
C CYS A 541 -1.90 20.43 -7.56
N VAL A 542 -1.31 20.83 -6.41
CA VAL A 542 0.14 20.94 -6.23
C VAL A 542 0.83 19.57 -6.30
N ALA A 543 0.28 18.56 -5.61
CA ALA A 543 0.80 17.19 -5.64
C ALA A 543 0.76 16.60 -7.07
N LEU A 544 -0.37 16.73 -7.78
CA LEU A 544 -0.53 16.28 -9.16
C LEU A 544 0.49 16.95 -10.11
N CYS A 545 0.75 18.25 -9.93
CA CYS A 545 1.80 18.95 -10.70
C CYS A 545 3.20 18.35 -10.47
N ALA A 546 3.54 18.03 -9.22
CA ALA A 546 4.81 17.43 -8.87
C ALA A 546 4.94 16.01 -9.43
N GLU A 547 3.87 15.21 -9.35
CA GLU A 547 3.82 13.86 -9.91
C GLU A 547 3.99 13.85 -11.43
N LEU A 548 3.28 14.74 -12.15
CA LEU A 548 3.43 14.88 -13.60
C LEU A 548 4.88 15.22 -13.98
N LYS A 549 5.53 16.10 -13.20
CA LYS A 549 6.93 16.47 -13.43
C LYS A 549 7.88 15.28 -13.22
N GLU A 550 7.72 14.54 -12.13
CA GLU A 550 8.52 13.34 -11.86
C GLU A 550 8.31 12.28 -12.96
N MET A 551 7.09 12.11 -13.48
CA MET A 551 6.82 11.23 -14.62
C MET A 551 7.54 11.67 -15.89
N GLN A 552 7.61 12.98 -16.17
CA GLN A 552 8.36 13.51 -17.31
C GLN A 552 9.85 13.17 -17.19
N GLU A 553 10.44 13.39 -16.01
CA GLU A 553 11.84 13.08 -15.73
C GLU A 553 12.13 11.58 -15.89
N ARG A 554 11.22 10.73 -15.40
CA ARG A 554 11.31 9.27 -15.55
C ARG A 554 10.98 8.75 -16.95
N MET A 555 10.52 9.61 -17.86
CA MET A 555 10.32 9.34 -19.28
C MET A 555 11.43 9.93 -20.17
N ALA A 556 12.52 10.45 -19.59
CA ALA A 556 13.60 11.09 -20.33
C ALA A 556 14.27 10.19 -21.39
N ASN A 557 14.39 8.90 -21.12
CA ASN A 557 14.85 7.92 -22.09
C ASN A 557 14.29 6.53 -21.78
N ARG A 558 14.47 5.61 -22.74
CA ARG A 558 13.90 4.25 -22.67
C ARG A 558 14.37 3.47 -21.44
N ARG A 559 15.65 3.55 -21.11
CA ARG A 559 16.23 2.81 -19.99
C ARG A 559 15.62 3.24 -18.66
N VAL A 560 15.49 4.55 -18.43
CA VAL A 560 14.88 5.11 -17.22
C VAL A 560 13.39 4.76 -17.13
N TYR A 561 12.68 4.85 -18.26
CA TYR A 561 11.27 4.46 -18.31
C TYR A 561 11.09 2.97 -17.98
N GLU A 562 11.90 2.10 -18.55
CA GLU A 562 11.79 0.65 -18.28
C GLU A 562 12.21 0.29 -16.86
N SER A 563 13.25 0.92 -16.30
CA SER A 563 13.77 0.57 -14.98
C SER A 563 12.90 1.08 -13.83
N SER A 564 12.26 2.25 -13.97
CA SER A 564 11.45 2.80 -12.87
C SER A 564 10.26 3.64 -13.33
N GLY A 565 10.32 4.33 -14.48
CA GLY A 565 9.24 5.18 -14.95
C GLY A 565 7.92 4.45 -15.19
N ARG A 566 7.95 3.25 -15.78
CA ARG A 566 6.77 2.41 -16.02
C ARG A 566 6.08 2.06 -14.70
N ALA A 567 6.84 1.58 -13.72
CA ALA A 567 6.31 1.18 -12.43
C ALA A 567 5.77 2.39 -11.65
N TYR A 568 6.46 3.53 -11.71
CA TYR A 568 6.01 4.78 -11.10
C TYR A 568 4.66 5.24 -11.68
N VAL A 569 4.51 5.28 -13.00
CA VAL A 569 3.27 5.68 -13.66
C VAL A 569 2.12 4.72 -13.36
N LEU A 570 2.39 3.40 -13.36
CA LEU A 570 1.40 2.38 -13.02
C LEU A 570 0.94 2.48 -11.56
N SER A 571 1.87 2.68 -10.62
CA SER A 571 1.50 2.91 -9.21
C SER A 571 0.65 4.17 -9.04
N GLY A 572 0.98 5.24 -9.79
CA GLY A 572 0.18 6.46 -9.79
C GLY A 572 -1.22 6.28 -10.38
N LEU A 573 -1.33 5.56 -11.50
CA LEU A 573 -2.62 5.21 -12.09
C LEU A 573 -3.46 4.37 -11.12
N SER A 574 -2.89 3.34 -10.51
CA SER A 574 -3.59 2.52 -9.51
C SER A 574 -4.12 3.39 -8.35
N SER A 575 -3.30 4.30 -7.85
CA SER A 575 -3.68 5.21 -6.78
C SER A 575 -4.83 6.15 -7.16
N HIS A 576 -4.78 6.81 -8.32
CA HIS A 576 -5.84 7.73 -8.73
C HIS A 576 -7.11 7.02 -9.18
N SER A 577 -7.02 5.88 -9.87
CA SER A 577 -8.20 5.17 -10.36
C SER A 577 -9.01 4.54 -9.23
N TRP A 578 -8.33 4.05 -8.18
CA TRP A 578 -8.95 3.53 -6.96
C TRP A 578 -9.07 4.57 -5.84
N GLN A 579 -8.51 5.78 -6.00
CA GLN A 579 -8.46 6.81 -4.95
C GLN A 579 -7.88 6.29 -3.63
N ARG A 580 -6.87 5.42 -3.71
CA ARG A 580 -6.21 4.76 -2.58
C ARG A 580 -4.73 5.10 -2.54
N ALA A 581 -4.16 5.12 -1.35
CA ALA A 581 -2.73 5.37 -1.20
C ALA A 581 -1.92 4.18 -1.70
N THR A 582 -0.92 4.44 -2.54
CA THR A 582 0.07 3.45 -2.98
C THR A 582 1.46 3.93 -2.62
N ALA A 583 2.42 3.01 -2.45
CA ALA A 583 3.81 3.41 -2.40
C ALA A 583 4.28 3.74 -3.81
N ARG A 584 4.96 4.88 -3.95
CA ARG A 584 5.63 5.33 -5.16
C ARG A 584 7.10 5.52 -4.79
N GLY A 585 8.02 5.15 -5.69
CA GLY A 585 9.47 5.18 -5.45
C GLY A 585 10.00 6.52 -4.91
N ASP A 586 11.30 6.57 -4.60
CA ASP A 586 11.92 7.74 -3.97
C ASP A 586 11.74 8.97 -4.89
N SER A 587 10.97 9.97 -4.43
CA SER A 587 10.80 11.20 -5.18
C SER A 587 12.04 12.07 -4.95
N THR A 588 12.57 12.62 -6.05
CA THR A 588 13.77 13.47 -6.01
C THR A 588 13.62 14.73 -5.13
N ASN A 589 12.40 15.08 -4.71
CA ASN A 589 12.12 16.12 -3.73
C ASN A 589 11.76 15.51 -2.38
N SER A 590 12.71 15.60 -1.43
CA SER A 590 12.62 15.19 -0.01
C SER A 590 11.43 15.80 0.80
N THR A 591 10.50 16.49 0.17
CA THR A 591 9.30 17.06 0.77
C THR A 591 8.03 16.38 0.25
N SER A 592 7.73 15.19 0.77
CA SER A 592 6.41 14.72 1.22
C SER A 592 5.13 15.25 0.52
N LEU A 593 5.08 15.28 -0.82
CA LEU A 593 3.87 15.70 -1.55
C LEU A 593 3.02 14.55 -2.08
N VAL A 594 3.47 13.29 -1.97
CA VAL A 594 2.72 12.11 -2.41
C VAL A 594 2.18 11.34 -1.19
N GLN A 595 1.42 12.04 -0.33
CA GLN A 595 0.58 11.45 0.72
C GLN A 595 -0.90 11.41 0.30
N ALA A 596 -1.19 11.56 -0.99
CA ALA A 596 -2.55 11.53 -1.50
C ALA A 596 -3.25 10.23 -1.10
N TYR A 597 -4.48 10.36 -0.59
CA TYR A 597 -5.33 9.26 -0.14
C TYR A 597 -4.84 8.48 1.10
N GLN A 598 -3.81 8.95 1.81
CA GLN A 598 -3.44 8.36 3.10
C GLN A 598 -4.48 8.72 4.16
N THR A 599 -4.99 7.71 4.86
CA THR A 599 -5.82 7.91 6.05
C THR A 599 -4.92 8.16 7.28
N PRO A 600 -5.45 8.74 8.36
CA PRO A 600 -4.69 8.93 9.59
C PRO A 600 -4.10 7.64 10.16
N THR A 601 -4.80 6.51 10.03
CA THR A 601 -4.33 5.18 10.44
C THR A 601 -3.14 4.69 9.61
N MET A 602 -3.12 4.96 8.30
CA MET A 602 -1.98 4.67 7.44
C MET A 602 -0.77 5.52 7.83
N THR A 603 -0.95 6.82 8.05
CA THR A 603 0.14 7.72 8.44
C THR A 603 0.73 7.34 9.80
N ASP A 604 -0.10 6.95 10.78
CA ASP A 604 0.37 6.43 12.08
C ASP A 604 1.21 5.16 11.88
N MET A 605 0.76 4.20 11.07
CA MET A 605 1.50 2.97 10.81
C MET A 605 2.85 3.22 10.12
N VAL A 606 2.90 4.13 9.14
CA VAL A 606 4.17 4.53 8.50
C VAL A 606 5.10 5.23 9.51
N THR A 607 4.55 6.04 10.42
CA THR A 607 5.37 6.65 11.48
C THR A 607 5.93 5.59 12.44
N ARG A 608 5.15 4.54 12.73
CA ARG A 608 5.62 3.40 13.54
C ARG A 608 6.70 2.57 12.84
N SER A 609 6.60 2.36 11.52
CA SER A 609 7.64 1.62 10.78
C SER A 609 8.99 2.34 10.82
N GLN A 610 8.98 3.67 10.77
CA GLN A 610 10.18 4.51 10.82
C GLN A 610 10.82 4.56 12.21
N THR A 611 10.03 4.40 13.28
CA THR A 611 10.50 4.46 14.67
C THR A 611 10.87 3.09 15.24
N MET A 612 10.25 2.01 14.75
CA MET A 612 10.61 0.64 15.12
C MET A 612 11.85 0.16 14.35
N PHE A 613 13.03 0.45 14.90
CA PHE A 613 14.24 -0.29 14.57
C PHE A 613 14.22 -1.61 15.35
N PHE A 614 14.12 -2.73 14.63
CA PHE A 614 14.39 -4.05 15.20
C PHE A 614 15.84 -4.09 15.69
N GLY A 615 16.03 -3.81 16.98
CA GLY A 615 17.30 -3.98 17.66
C GLY A 615 17.74 -5.43 17.59
N ASN A 616 19.05 -5.64 17.47
CA ASN A 616 19.69 -6.94 17.65
C ASN A 616 19.11 -7.71 18.86
N PRO A 617 19.09 -9.06 18.82
CA PRO A 617 18.56 -9.87 19.91
C PRO A 617 19.20 -9.44 21.24
N PRO A 618 18.46 -9.48 22.36
CA PRO A 618 18.91 -8.91 23.62
C PRO A 618 20.24 -9.55 24.01
N GLN A 619 21.31 -8.74 24.06
CA GLN A 619 22.56 -9.16 24.68
C GLN A 619 22.21 -9.60 26.10
N ARG A 620 22.39 -10.91 26.36
CA ARG A 620 22.42 -11.46 27.71
C ARG A 620 23.29 -10.52 28.55
N LYS A 621 22.69 -9.89 29.58
CA LYS A 621 23.45 -9.18 30.60
C LYS A 621 24.45 -10.17 31.20
N LEU A 622 25.71 -10.08 30.77
CA LEU A 622 26.82 -10.77 31.40
C LEU A 622 26.88 -10.25 32.84
N ARG A 623 26.55 -11.12 33.80
CA ARG A 623 26.81 -10.88 35.22
C ARG A 623 28.30 -10.58 35.37
N GLN A 624 28.62 -9.45 35.98
CA GLN A 624 29.98 -9.14 36.41
C GLN A 624 30.48 -10.26 37.33
N ALA A 625 31.67 -10.79 37.00
CA ALA A 625 32.36 -11.73 37.87
C ALA A 625 32.73 -11.02 39.18
N GLN A 626 32.24 -11.54 40.30
CA GLN A 626 32.69 -11.13 41.62
C GLN A 626 34.15 -11.57 41.79
N SER A 627 35.02 -10.60 42.08
CA SER A 627 36.43 -10.82 42.41
C SER A 627 36.56 -11.56 43.74
N PHE A 628 37.26 -12.69 43.75
CA PHE A 628 37.64 -13.41 44.97
C PHE A 628 38.61 -12.58 45.84
N PRO A 629 38.47 -12.58 47.18
CA PRO A 629 39.42 -11.93 48.08
C PRO A 629 40.74 -12.72 48.17
N GLY A 630 41.85 -11.99 48.17
CA GLY A 630 43.21 -12.53 48.18
C GLY A 630 43.53 -13.34 49.44
N ARG A 631 44.27 -14.46 49.26
CA ARG A 631 44.83 -15.27 50.35
C ARG A 631 45.89 -14.48 51.16
N PRO A 632 45.95 -14.62 52.49
CA PRO A 632 47.05 -14.11 53.30
C PRO A 632 48.33 -14.96 53.09
N LYS A 633 49.49 -14.31 53.20
CA LYS A 633 50.83 -14.95 53.22
C LYS A 633 51.04 -15.77 54.50
N PRO A 634 51.91 -16.80 54.45
CA PRO A 634 52.07 -17.76 55.53
C PRO A 634 52.97 -17.23 56.66
N ARG A 635 52.56 -17.50 57.91
CA ARG A 635 53.42 -17.94 59.01
C ARG A 635 52.61 -18.81 59.95
#